data_AF-A0A8T7BFF5-F1
#
_entry.id   AF-A0A8T7BFF5-F1
#
_cell.length_a   1.000
_cell.length_b   1.000
_cell.length_c   1.000
_cell.angle_alpha   90.00
_cell.angle_beta   90.00
_cell.angle_gamma   90.00
#
_symmetry.space_group_name_H-M   'P 1'
#
loop_
_entity.id
_entity.type
_entity.pdbx_description
1 polymer ?
#
loop_
_entity_poly.entity_id
_entity_poly.type
_entity_poly.pdbx_seq_one_letter_code
_entity_poly.pdbx_strand_id
1 'polypeptide(L)'
;VDEMCKVIKIPRNEIQIIIQELISKGLAEVNTGNANTSIKLTQAGNEKSRLLLNLLQQHDKKINQLLGDDVFLQFRGNLKKIIDWNY
;
A
#
# COMPACT_ATOMS: atom_id res chain seq x y z
N VAL A 1 7.75 12.75 -2.75
CA VAL A 1 8.60 11.53 -2.65
C VAL A 1 9.07 11.31 -1.22
N ASP A 2 9.60 12.34 -0.56
CA ASP A 2 10.21 12.19 0.77
C ASP A 2 9.19 11.77 1.85
N GLU A 3 7.95 12.27 1.79
CA GLU A 3 6.86 11.79 2.64
C GLU A 3 6.47 10.34 2.33
N MET A 4 6.44 9.93 1.06
CA MET A 4 6.14 8.55 0.67
C MET A 4 7.20 7.57 1.19
N CYS A 5 8.47 7.98 1.24
CA CYS A 5 9.55 7.18 1.83
C CYS A 5 9.31 6.93 3.33
N LYS A 6 8.80 7.93 4.06
CA LYS A 6 8.48 7.80 5.49
C LYS A 6 7.30 6.86 5.75
N VAL A 7 6.28 6.91 4.90
CA VAL A 7 5.04 6.13 5.09
C VAL A 7 5.20 4.69 4.63
N ILE A 8 5.78 4.48 3.45
CA ILE A 8 5.81 3.16 2.78
C ILE A 8 7.03 2.34 3.23
N LYS A 9 8.03 2.98 3.87
CA LYS A 9 9.28 2.35 4.35
C LYS A 9 10.04 1.57 3.26
N ILE A 10 9.92 2.02 2.01
CA ILE A 10 10.67 1.51 0.86
C ILE A 10 11.78 2.51 0.52
N PRO A 11 12.95 2.06 0.02
CA PRO A 11 14.03 2.93 -0.43
C PRO A 11 13.59 3.98 -1.46
N ARG A 12 14.22 5.16 -1.42
CA ARG A 12 13.85 6.31 -2.28
C ARG A 12 13.95 5.99 -3.77
N ASN A 13 14.99 5.28 -4.18
CA ASN A 13 15.21 4.83 -5.56
C ASN A 13 14.07 3.92 -6.05
N GLU A 14 13.63 2.97 -5.23
CA GLU A 14 12.52 2.09 -5.56
C GLU A 14 11.19 2.85 -5.67
N ILE A 15 10.94 3.79 -4.75
CA ILE A 15 9.75 4.66 -4.82
C ILE A 15 9.75 5.47 -6.11
N GLN A 16 10.89 5.99 -6.55
CA GLN A 16 11.00 6.71 -7.82
C GLN A 16 10.68 5.81 -9.02
N ILE A 17 11.18 4.57 -9.03
CA ILE A 17 10.87 3.59 -10.08
C ILE A 17 9.37 3.30 -10.12
N ILE A 18 8.74 3.05 -8.97
CA ILE A 18 7.31 2.78 -8.87
C ILE A 18 6.49 3.97 -9.37
N ILE A 19 6.85 5.20 -8.98
CA ILE A 19 6.17 6.42 -9.44
C ILE A 19 6.27 6.54 -10.97
N GLN A 20 7.45 6.33 -11.55
CA GLN A 20 7.63 6.39 -13.00
C GLN A 20 6.80 5.33 -13.72
N GLU A 21 6.71 4.12 -13.18
CA GLU A 21 5.87 3.07 -13.73
C GLU A 21 4.37 3.41 -13.65
N LEU A 22 3.91 4.00 -12.55
CA LEU A 22 2.52 4.45 -12.42
C LEU A 22 2.19 5.57 -13.40
N ILE A 23 3.14 6.48 -13.66
CA ILE A 23 2.98 7.55 -14.65
C ILE A 23 2.97 6.97 -16.07
N SER A 24 3.90 6.07 -16.40
CA SER A 24 3.97 5.46 -17.75
C SER A 24 2.74 4.64 -18.10
N LYS A 25 2.05 4.09 -17.09
CA LYS A 25 0.76 3.38 -17.25
C LYS A 25 -0.46 4.28 -17.20
N GLY A 26 -0.29 5.60 -17.09
CA GLY A 26 -1.38 6.58 -17.00
C GLY A 26 -2.20 6.48 -15.72
N LEU A 27 -1.64 5.89 -14.66
CA LEU A 27 -2.30 5.70 -13.36
C LEU A 27 -1.98 6.83 -12.37
N ALA A 28 -0.88 7.53 -12.59
CA ALA A 28 -0.49 8.71 -11.82
C ALA A 28 -0.06 9.84 -12.75
N GLU A 29 -0.17 11.06 -12.25
CA GLU A 29 0.24 12.29 -12.92
C GLU A 29 1.04 13.19 -11.97
N VAL A 30 1.99 13.92 -12.54
CA VAL A 30 2.79 14.90 -11.81
C VAL A 30 2.22 16.28 -12.06
N ASN A 31 1.76 16.92 -10.99
CA ASN A 31 1.30 18.29 -11.00
C ASN A 31 2.41 19.19 -10.45
N THR A 32 3.13 19.86 -11.35
CA THR A 32 4.11 20.91 -11.04
C THR A 32 3.43 22.26 -10.98
N GLY A 33 3.16 22.75 -9.77
CA GLY A 33 2.74 24.13 -9.54
C GLY A 33 3.92 25.05 -9.20
N ASN A 34 3.65 26.35 -9.01
CA ASN A 34 4.64 27.43 -8.87
C ASN A 34 5.70 27.25 -7.76
N ALA A 35 5.57 26.27 -6.85
CA ALA A 35 6.59 25.97 -5.83
C ALA A 35 6.65 24.50 -5.39
N ASN A 36 5.71 23.64 -5.82
CA ASN A 36 5.62 22.26 -5.33
C ASN A 36 5.30 21.27 -6.47
N THR A 37 6.02 20.15 -6.46
CA THR A 37 5.72 18.98 -7.29
C THR A 37 4.87 18.02 -6.48
N SER A 38 3.63 17.79 -6.91
CA SER A 38 2.73 16.80 -6.29
C SER A 38 2.46 15.66 -7.26
N ILE A 39 2.30 14.45 -6.72
CA ILE A 39 1.90 13.27 -7.49
C ILE A 39 0.47 12.96 -7.11
N LYS A 40 -0.41 12.83 -8.10
CA LYS A 40 -1.81 12.45 -7.91
C LYS A 40 -2.14 11.23 -8.75
N LEU A 41 -3.11 10.45 -8.30
CA LEU A 41 -3.68 9.40 -9.13
C LEU A 41 -4.59 10.02 -10.18
N THR A 42 -4.54 9.49 -11.41
CA THR A 42 -5.53 9.81 -12.44
C THR A 42 -6.88 9.19 -12.08
N GLN A 43 -7.93 9.49 -12.85
CA GLN A 43 -9.22 8.80 -12.69
C GLN A 43 -9.05 7.27 -12.80
N ALA A 44 -8.32 6.80 -13.81
CA ALA A 44 -8.02 5.38 -13.99
C ALA A 44 -7.22 4.78 -12.82
N GLY A 45 -6.27 5.54 -12.28
CA GLY A 45 -5.53 5.15 -11.07
C GLY A 45 -6.43 5.00 -9.85
N ASN A 46 -7.36 5.94 -9.65
CA ASN A 46 -8.32 5.91 -8.55
C ASN A 46 -9.34 4.75 -8.66
N GLU A 47 -9.82 4.45 -9.86
CA GLU A 47 -10.73 3.32 -10.08
C GLU A 47 -10.02 1.99 -9.78
N LYS A 48 -8.79 1.81 -10.27
CA LYS A 48 -8.00 0.61 -9.99
C LYS A 48 -7.63 0.48 -8.52
N SER A 49 -7.26 1.57 -7.84
CA SER A 49 -6.94 1.53 -6.42
C SER A 49 -8.16 1.17 -5.56
N ARG A 50 -9.35 1.66 -5.93
CA ARG A 50 -10.62 1.29 -5.28
C ARG A 50 -10.95 -0.19 -5.48
N LEU A 51 -10.78 -0.72 -6.69
CA LEU A 51 -10.99 -2.15 -6.95
C LEU A 51 -10.03 -3.01 -6.12
N LEU A 52 -8.75 -2.63 -6.07
CA LEU A 52 -7.75 -3.33 -5.26
C LEU A 52 -8.09 -3.31 -3.78
N LEU A 53 -8.49 -2.15 -3.24
CA LEU A 53 -8.91 -2.01 -1.85
C LEU A 53 -10.09 -2.92 -1.52
N ASN A 54 -11.11 -2.94 -2.40
CA ASN A 54 -12.28 -3.80 -2.23
C ASN A 54 -11.91 -5.28 -2.23
N LEU A 55 -11.01 -5.71 -3.13
CA LEU A 55 -10.52 -7.09 -3.16
C LEU A 55 -9.79 -7.45 -1.86
N LEU A 56 -8.87 -6.59 -1.40
CA LEU A 56 -8.16 -6.80 -0.14
C LEU A 56 -9.12 -6.93 1.05
N GLN A 57 -10.14 -6.08 1.13
CA GLN A 57 -11.16 -6.14 2.18
C GLN A 57 -12.00 -7.43 2.11
N GLN A 58 -12.36 -7.89 0.90
CA GLN A 58 -13.07 -9.16 0.73
C GLN A 58 -12.22 -10.34 1.17
N HIS A 59 -10.93 -10.33 0.83
CA HIS A 59 -9.99 -11.36 1.27
C HIS A 59 -9.80 -11.35 2.78
N ASP A 60 -9.62 -10.19 3.39
CA ASP A 60 -9.50 -10.05 4.85
C ASP A 60 -10.75 -10.59 5.57
N LYS A 61 -11.95 -10.21 5.09
CA LYS A 61 -13.21 -10.75 5.60
C LYS A 61 -13.28 -12.27 5.47
N LYS A 62 -12.83 -12.84 4.35
CA LYS A 62 -12.83 -14.29 4.13
C LYS A 62 -11.84 -15.01 5.05
N ILE A 63 -10.66 -14.44 5.26
CA ILE A 63 -9.66 -14.97 6.20
C ILE A 63 -10.23 -14.96 7.63
N ASN A 64 -10.82 -13.85 8.05
CA ASN A 64 -11.46 -13.71 9.36
C ASN A 64 -12.64 -14.67 9.53
N GLN A 65 -13.44 -14.89 8.49
CA GLN A 65 -14.53 -15.89 8.51
C GLN A 65 -14.01 -17.33 8.63
N LEU A 66 -12.88 -17.65 7.98
CA LEU A 66 -12.31 -19.01 7.99
C LEU A 66 -11.61 -19.33 9.31
N LEU A 67 -10.97 -18.34 9.93
CA LEU A 67 -10.19 -18.54 11.15
C LEU A 67 -11.02 -18.24 12.41
N GLY A 68 -12.03 -17.39 12.31
CA GLY A 68 -12.67 -16.76 13.47
C GLY A 68 -11.78 -15.63 14.01
N ASP A 69 -12.38 -14.48 14.32
CA ASP A 69 -11.66 -13.25 14.70
C ASP A 69 -10.64 -13.49 15.84
N ASP A 70 -10.99 -14.35 16.80
CA ASP A 70 -10.18 -14.63 17.98
C ASP A 70 -8.94 -15.49 17.65
N VAL A 71 -9.06 -16.47 16.76
CA VAL A 71 -7.96 -17.35 16.35
C VAL A 71 -6.98 -16.60 15.44
N PHE A 72 -7.48 -15.75 14.55
CA PHE A 72 -6.61 -14.93 13.70
C PHE A 72 -5.82 -13.91 14.52
N LEU A 73 -6.44 -13.28 15.52
CA LEU A 73 -5.76 -12.38 16.46
C LEU A 73 -4.68 -13.11 17.27
N GLN A 74 -4.98 -14.31 17.79
CA GLN A 74 -4.00 -15.13 18.49
C GLN A 74 -2.84 -15.57 17.59
N PHE A 75 -3.14 -16.01 16.36
CA PHE A 75 -2.13 -16.39 15.36
C PHE A 75 -1.22 -15.22 15.00
N ARG A 76 -1.79 -14.03 14.73
CA ARG A 76 -1.04 -12.80 14.46
C ARG A 76 -0.17 -12.39 15.64
N GLY A 77 -0.70 -12.48 16.86
CA GLY A 77 0.03 -12.19 18.10
C GLY A 77 1.23 -13.13 18.30
N ASN A 78 1.04 -14.42 18.03
CA ASN A 78 2.11 -15.42 18.14
C ASN A 78 3.17 -15.24 17.04
N LEU A 79 2.77 -14.96 15.80
CA LEU A 79 3.70 -14.63 14.71
C LEU A 79 4.55 -13.40 15.03
N LYS A 80 3.92 -12.35 15.58
CA LYS A 80 4.65 -11.15 15.99
C LYS A 80 5.71 -11.47 17.05
N LYS A 81 5.38 -12.26 18.07
CA LYS A 81 6.35 -12.71 19.10
C LYS A 81 7.50 -13.51 18.50
N ILE A 82 7.24 -14.36 17.51
CA ILE A 82 8.27 -15.15 16.82
C ILE A 82 9.20 -14.25 16.00
N ILE A 83 8.67 -13.25 15.30
CA ILE A 83 9.48 -12.29 14.53
C ILE A 83 10.32 -11.42 15.47
N ASP A 84 9.72 -10.91 16.55
CA ASP A 84 10.40 -10.08 17.54
C ASP A 84 11.45 -10.86 18.36
N TRP A 85 11.42 -12.20 18.37
CA TRP A 85 12.43 -13.05 19.02
C TRP A 85 13.63 -13.37 18.11
N ASN A 86 13.46 -13.26 16.79
CA ASN A 86 14.53 -13.52 15.82
C ASN A 86 15.31 -12.24 15.42
N TYR A 87 14.99 -11.10 16.04
CA TYR A 87 15.67 -9.81 15.90
C TYR A 87 16.10 -9.30 17.29
#